data_AF-A0A2W6ZDR6-F1
#
_entry.id   AF-A0A2W6ZDR6-F1
#
_cell.length_a   1.000
_cell.length_b   1.000
_cell.length_c   1.000
_cell.angle_alpha   90.00
_cell.angle_beta   90.00
_cell.angle_gamma   90.00
#
_symmetry.space_group_name_H-M   'P 1'
#
loop_
_entity.id
_entity.type
_entity.pdbx_description
1 polymer ?
#
loop_
_entity_poly.entity_id
_entity_poly.type
_entity_poly.pdbx_seq_one_letter_code
_entity_poly.pdbx_strand_id
1 'polypeptide(L)' 'MEAFFGIAYFICFAVIAGGAFALMRQNLQATDWSSRTPAASSHPEAPSPGDQLLYVDLNRERLERLLEETA' A
#
# COMPACT_ATOMS: atom_id res chain seq x y z
N MET A 1 -41.18 -21.61 -15.55
CA MET A 1 -40.96 -20.38 -14.77
C MET A 1 -39.83 -20.56 -13.77
N GLU A 2 -39.80 -21.64 -12.98
CA GLU A 2 -38.72 -21.94 -12.02
C GLU A 2 -37.28 -21.88 -12.58
N ALA A 3 -37.04 -22.50 -13.74
CA ALA A 3 -35.71 -22.50 -14.36
C ALA A 3 -35.23 -21.10 -14.77
N PHE A 4 -36.15 -20.20 -15.14
CA PHE A 4 -35.81 -18.83 -15.52
C PHE A 4 -35.29 -18.03 -14.32
N PHE A 5 -35.93 -18.17 -13.15
CA PHE A 5 -35.47 -17.53 -11.92
C PHE A 5 -34.11 -18.06 -11.47
N GLY A 6 -33.87 -19.38 -11.59
CA GLY A 6 -32.56 -19.97 -11.29
C GLY A 6 -31.44 -19.43 -12.18
N ILE A 7 -31.69 -19.31 -13.49
CA ILE A 7 -30.73 -18.76 -14.45
C ILE A 7 -30.48 -17.27 -14.17
N ALA A 8 -31.53 -16.48 -13.93
CA ALA A 8 -31.38 -15.06 -13.61
C ALA A 8 -30.57 -14.84 -12.32
N TYR A 9 -30.84 -15.62 -11.28
CA TYR A 9 -30.09 -15.56 -10.02
C TYR A 9 -28.61 -15.91 -10.23
N PHE A 10 -28.33 -16.95 -11.00
CA PHE A 10 -26.96 -17.37 -11.30
C PHE A 10 -26.19 -16.28 -12.08
N ILE A 11 -26.84 -15.59 -13.02
CA ILE A 11 -26.24 -14.47 -13.75
C ILE A 11 -25.90 -13.33 -12.79
N CYS A 12 -26.83 -12.94 -11.90
CA CYS A 12 -26.55 -11.91 -10.90
C CYS A 12 -25.38 -12.29 -9.98
N PHE A 13 -25.35 -13.55 -9.53
CA PHE A 13 -24.25 -14.09 -8.73
C PHE A 13 -22.92 -14.03 -9.49
N ALA A 14 -22.89 -14.45 -10.75
CA ALA A 14 -21.69 -14.44 -11.58
C ALA A 14 -21.15 -13.03 -11.83
N VAL A 15 -22.03 -12.04 -12.01
CA VAL A 15 -21.62 -10.64 -12.19
C VAL A 15 -20.99 -10.07 -10.91
N ILE A 16 -21.60 -10.31 -9.75
CA ILE A 16 -21.09 -9.82 -8.46
C ILE A 16 -19.76 -10.51 -8.11
N ALA A 17 -19.73 -11.84 -8.17
CA ALA A 17 -18.54 -12.63 -7.87
C ALA A 17 -17.40 -12.34 -8.85
N GLY A 18 -17.70 -12.25 -10.14
CA GLY A 18 -16.74 -11.88 -11.18
C GLY A 18 -16.21 -10.46 -11.03
N GLY A 19 -17.08 -9.50 -10.69
CA GLY A 19 -16.69 -8.12 -10.42
C GLY A 19 -15.76 -8.00 -9.21
N ALA A 20 -16.10 -8.65 -8.09
CA ALA A 20 -15.24 -8.69 -6.91
C ALA A 20 -13.88 -9.36 -7.20
N PHE A 21 -13.88 -10.46 -7.94
CA PHE A 21 -12.66 -11.16 -8.33
C PHE A 21 -11.77 -10.33 -9.27
N ALA A 22 -12.36 -9.62 -10.23
CA ALA A 22 -11.63 -8.72 -11.13
C ALA A 22 -10.93 -7.60 -10.36
N LEU A 23 -11.64 -6.95 -9.41
CA LEU A 23 -11.07 -5.93 -8.53
C LEU A 23 -9.94 -6.48 -7.66
N MET A 24 -10.11 -7.68 -7.09
CA MET A 24 -9.07 -8.29 -6.25
C MET A 24 -7.83 -8.68 -7.07
N ARG A 25 -8.01 -9.23 -8.28
CA ARG A 25 -6.90 -9.53 -9.20
C ARG A 25 -6.17 -8.28 -9.68
N GLN A 26 -6.87 -7.17 -9.88
CA GLN A 26 -6.24 -5.89 -10.22
C GLN A 26 -5.35 -5.39 -9.08
N ASN A 27 -5.83 -5.44 -7.84
CA ASN A 27 -5.04 -5.06 -6.66
C ASN A 27 -3.83 -5.98 -6.45
N LEU A 28 -3.97 -7.28 -6.67
CA LEU A 28 -2.89 -8.24 -6.50
C LEU A 28 -1.78 -8.07 -7.55
N GLN A 29 -2.15 -7.78 -8.81
CA GLN A 29 -1.20 -7.47 -9.88
C GLN A 29 -0.48 -6.13 -9.65
N ALA A 30 -1.18 -5.11 -9.12
CA ALA A 30 -0.56 -3.84 -8.75
C ALA A 30 0.36 -3.94 -7.52
N THR A 31 0.21 -5.00 -6.72
CA THR A 31 1.06 -5.31 -5.55
C THR A 31 2.17 -6.30 -5.91
N ASP A 32 2.49 -6.50 -7.20
CA ASP A 32 3.65 -7.28 -7.57
C ASP A 32 4.91 -6.57 -7.05
N TRP A 33 5.62 -7.20 -6.12
CA TRP A 33 6.81 -6.67 -5.46
C TRP A 33 7.94 -6.33 -6.45
N SER A 34 7.94 -6.96 -7.64
CA SER A 34 8.88 -6.68 -8.73
C SER A 34 8.55 -5.38 -9.47
N SER A 35 7.31 -4.91 -9.39
CA SER A 35 6.82 -3.66 -10.00
C SER A 35 6.95 -2.45 -9.09
N ARG A 36 7.43 -2.63 -7.86
CA ARG A 36 7.91 -1.53 -7.00
C ARG A 36 9.17 -0.94 -7.63
N THR A 37 9.00 -0.13 -8.67
CA THR A 37 9.78 1.11 -8.67
C THR A 37 9.36 1.80 -7.37
N PRO A 38 10.28 2.04 -6.41
CA PRO A 38 9.91 2.75 -5.19
C PRO A 38 9.18 3.99 -5.66
N ALA A 39 7.90 4.11 -5.28
CA ALA A 39 7.00 5.16 -5.77
C ALA A 39 7.82 6.45 -5.80
N ALA A 40 8.05 6.99 -7.01
CA ALA A 40 9.04 8.04 -7.28
C ALA A 40 9.03 8.96 -6.08
N SER A 41 10.12 8.93 -5.32
CA SER A 41 10.16 9.38 -3.95
C SER A 41 9.34 10.64 -3.82
N SER A 42 8.20 10.59 -3.11
CA SER A 42 7.18 11.67 -3.16
C SER A 42 7.71 13.03 -2.70
N HIS A 43 8.93 13.02 -2.19
CA HIS A 43 9.73 14.11 -1.70
C HIS A 43 10.90 14.35 -2.67
N PRO A 44 10.98 15.50 -3.35
CA PRO A 44 12.12 15.86 -4.19
C PRO A 44 13.46 15.93 -3.42
N GLU A 45 13.40 16.05 -2.09
CA GLU A 45 14.51 15.98 -1.16
C GLU A 45 14.92 14.56 -0.77
N ALA A 46 14.17 13.55 -1.24
CA ALA A 46 14.44 12.17 -0.85
C ALA A 46 15.79 11.71 -1.43
N PRO A 47 16.67 11.19 -0.56
CA PRO A 47 17.99 10.73 -0.95
C PRO A 47 17.92 9.61 -1.99
N SER A 48 18.85 9.66 -2.94
CA SER A 48 19.02 8.56 -3.89
C SER A 48 19.69 7.36 -3.21
N PRO A 49 19.45 6.13 -3.69
CA PRO A 49 20.13 4.95 -3.16
C PRO A 49 21.66 5.11 -3.26
N GLY A 50 22.33 5.12 -2.12
CA GLY A 50 23.80 5.32 -2.04
C GLY A 50 24.25 6.71 -1.61
N ASP A 51 23.33 7.66 -1.41
CA ASP A 51 23.66 8.96 -0.83
C ASP A 51 24.07 8.85 0.64
N GLN A 52 25.03 9.68 1.06
CA GLN A 52 25.49 9.73 2.45
C GLN A 52 24.42 10.40 3.32
N LEU A 53 23.79 9.60 4.19
CA LEU A 53 22.78 10.08 5.12
C LEU A 53 23.40 10.40 6.47
N LEU A 54 23.20 11.64 6.91
CA LEU A 54 23.41 11.98 8.31
C LEU A 54 22.19 11.51 9.10
N TYR A 55 22.23 10.26 9.55
CA TYR A 55 21.24 9.74 10.49
C TYR A 55 21.61 10.22 11.89
N VAL A 56 20.69 10.92 12.55
CA VAL A 56 20.81 11.24 13.96
C VAL A 56 20.09 10.15 14.74
N ASP A 57 20.84 9.32 15.44
CA ASP A 57 20.25 8.35 16.34
C ASP A 57 19.72 9.06 17.60
N LEU A 58 18.40 9.05 17.75
CA LEU A 58 17.67 9.66 18.86
C LEU A 58 17.18 8.54 19.77
N ASN A 59 18.02 8.12 20.71
CA ASN A 59 17.58 7.28 21.82
C ASN A 59 16.83 8.10 22.87
N ARG A 60 16.08 7.40 23.73
CA ARG A 60 15.25 8.02 24.78
C ARG A 60 16.09 8.95 25.68
N GLU A 61 17.28 8.52 26.06
CA GLU A 61 18.17 9.24 26.97
C GLU A 61 18.70 10.55 26.34
N ARG A 62 19.00 10.54 25.04
CA ARG A 62 19.45 11.72 24.30
C ARG A 62 18.31 12.71 24.08
N LEU A 63 17.09 12.21 23.86
CA LEU A 63 15.90 13.06 23.75
C LEU A 63 15.59 13.78 25.06
N GLU A 64 15.68 13.08 26.18
CA GLU A 64 15.50 13.67 27.51
C GLU A 64 16.53 14.77 27.79
N ARG A 65 17.80 14.53 27.44
CA ARG A 65 18.85 15.55 27.58
C ARG A 65 18.65 16.77 26.67
N LEU A 66 18.21 16.58 25.42
CA LEU A 66 17.93 17.69 24.51
C LEU A 66 16.75 18.55 25.00
N LEU A 67 15.75 17.92 25.62
CA LEU A 67 14.63 18.62 26.22
C LEU A 67 15.10 19.47 27.42
N GLU A 68 15.96 18.92 28.27
CA GLU A 68 16.55 19.65 29.41
C GLU A 68 17.47 20.81 28.98
N GLU A 69 18.18 20.68 27.86
CA GLU A 69 19.05 21.75 27.32
C GLU A 69 18.27 22.91 26.66
N THR A 70 17.03 22.68 26.22
CA THR A 70 16.21 23.68 25.51
C THR A 70 15.15 24.35 26.38
N ALA A 71 14.88 23.81 27.57
CA ALA A 71 13.98 24.36 28.58
C ALA A 71 14.68 25.39 29.48
#